data_AF-A0A1E3VU99-F1
#
_entry.id   AF-A0A1E3VU99-F1
#
_cell.length_a   1.000
_cell.length_b   1.000
_cell.length_c   1.000
_cell.angle_alpha   90.00
_cell.angle_beta   90.00
_cell.angle_gamma   90.00
#
_symmetry.space_group_name_H-M   'P 1'
#
loop_
_entity.id
_entity.type
_entity.pdbx_description
1 polymer ?
#
loop_
_entity_poly.entity_id
_entity_poly.type
_entity_poly.pdbx_seq_one_letter_code
_entity_poly.pdbx_strand_id
1 'polypeptide(L)'
;MPALKKLMAADPNLRVVLKELPVLGPDSEAAARLALAAKNQGEYLTLYRRLIASRGRVTEARALAAAAAMGLDTDRLKDDMNDPAITATLLANTRLADALGVRGVPFYLVGDQVVSEGDGDFYAALTARVADVRQNGCRAAC
;
A
#
# COMPACT_ATOMS: atom_id res chain seq x y z
N MET A 1 9.15 7.19 -3.30
CA MET A 1 8.68 6.65 -4.59
C MET A 1 8.76 7.68 -5.75
N PRO A 2 9.96 8.11 -6.19
CA PRO A 2 10.07 9.06 -7.32
C PRO A 2 9.61 8.49 -8.66
N ALA A 3 9.95 7.23 -8.98
CA ALA A 3 9.59 6.57 -10.23
C ALA A 3 8.06 6.42 -10.40
N LEU A 4 7.36 5.93 -9.37
CA LEU A 4 5.89 5.83 -9.39
C LEU A 4 5.22 7.19 -9.53
N LYS A 5 5.70 8.22 -8.80
CA LYS A 5 5.18 9.59 -8.93
C LYS A 5 5.36 10.13 -10.35
N LYS A 6 6.52 9.89 -10.97
CA LYS A 6 6.78 10.27 -12.36
C LYS A 6 5.82 9.56 -13.32
N LEU A 7 5.59 8.26 -13.13
CA LEU A 7 4.68 7.48 -13.96
C LEU A 7 3.23 7.97 -13.84
N MET A 8 2.76 8.20 -12.61
CA MET A 8 1.43 8.76 -12.36
C MET A 8 1.23 10.15 -12.99
N ALA A 9 2.29 10.97 -13.01
CA ALA A 9 2.23 12.30 -13.64
C ALA A 9 2.26 12.23 -15.17
N ALA A 10 2.96 11.24 -15.74
CA ALA A 10 3.07 11.05 -17.19
C ALA A 10 1.86 10.33 -17.79
N ASP A 11 1.08 9.61 -16.99
CA ASP A 11 0.02 8.72 -17.45
C ASP A 11 -1.31 8.94 -16.71
N PRO A 12 -2.22 9.78 -17.24
CA PRO A 12 -3.49 10.10 -16.59
C PRO A 12 -4.47 8.92 -16.54
N ASN A 13 -4.25 7.86 -17.34
CA ASN A 13 -5.07 6.66 -17.35
C ASN A 13 -4.56 5.58 -16.38
N LEU A 14 -3.49 5.87 -15.62
CA LEU A 14 -2.94 4.96 -14.65
C LEU A 14 -3.78 4.95 -13.36
N ARG A 15 -4.20 3.76 -12.92
CA ARG A 15 -4.79 3.56 -11.60
C ARG A 15 -3.78 2.88 -10.68
N VAL A 16 -3.49 3.51 -9.55
CA VAL A 16 -2.63 2.96 -8.50
C VAL A 16 -3.50 2.53 -7.32
N VAL A 17 -3.36 1.29 -6.89
CA VAL A 17 -4.04 0.74 -5.72
C VAL A 17 -2.99 0.38 -4.68
N LEU A 18 -3.11 0.96 -3.49
CA LEU A 18 -2.27 0.60 -2.35
C LEU A 18 -2.84 -0.63 -1.64
N LYS A 19 -1.96 -1.59 -1.34
CA LYS A 19 -2.28 -2.83 -0.63
C LYS A 19 -1.40 -2.91 0.61
N GLU A 20 -2.04 -2.84 1.78
CA GLU A 20 -1.33 -3.02 3.05
C GLU A 20 -0.86 -4.48 3.17
N LEU A 21 0.44 -4.66 3.44
CA LEU A 21 1.07 -5.95 3.65
C LEU A 21 2.02 -5.88 4.85
N PRO A 22 1.50 -5.93 6.09
CA PRO A 22 2.30 -5.73 7.30
C PRO A 22 3.14 -6.97 7.66
N VAL A 23 4.33 -7.08 7.06
CA VAL A 23 5.24 -8.23 7.23
C VAL A 23 6.37 -8.00 8.24
N LEU A 24 6.47 -6.79 8.83
CA LEU A 24 7.57 -6.39 9.71
C LEU A 24 7.28 -6.55 11.22
N GLY A 25 6.21 -7.27 11.55
CA GLY A 25 5.79 -7.56 12.93
C GLY A 25 4.62 -6.69 13.44
N PRO A 26 4.31 -6.76 14.75
CA PRO A 26 3.06 -6.23 15.32
C PRO A 26 2.84 -4.73 15.10
N ASP A 27 3.90 -3.93 15.19
CA ASP A 27 3.80 -2.49 14.93
C ASP A 27 3.40 -2.17 13.47
N SER A 28 3.89 -2.97 12.53
CA SER A 28 3.50 -2.85 11.12
C SER A 28 2.04 -3.18 10.93
N GLU A 29 1.53 -4.20 11.64
CA GLU A 29 0.12 -4.58 11.59
C GLU A 29 -0.77 -3.48 12.19
N ALA A 30 -0.39 -2.95 13.35
CA ALA A 30 -1.13 -1.86 13.98
C ALA A 30 -1.17 -0.61 13.09
N ALA A 31 -0.04 -0.24 12.47
CA ALA A 31 0.00 0.89 11.53
C ALA A 31 -0.87 0.65 10.28
N ALA A 32 -0.87 -0.56 9.73
CA ALA A 32 -1.70 -0.93 8.58
C ALA A 32 -3.19 -0.90 8.93
N ARG A 33 -3.59 -1.44 10.09
CA ARG A 33 -4.96 -1.38 10.59
C ARG A 33 -5.42 0.06 10.79
N LEU A 34 -4.59 0.89 11.43
CA LEU A 34 -4.90 2.30 11.64
C LEU A 34 -5.08 3.06 10.31
N ALA A 35 -4.19 2.81 9.34
CA ALA A 35 -4.33 3.39 8.01
C ALA A 35 -5.66 2.96 7.37
N LEU A 36 -5.98 1.67 7.36
CA LEU A 36 -7.24 1.16 6.82
C LEU A 36 -8.47 1.73 7.53
N ALA A 37 -8.43 1.88 8.86
CA ALA A 37 -9.48 2.53 9.65
C ALA A 37 -9.67 4.00 9.26
N ALA A 38 -8.59 4.73 8.98
CA ALA A 38 -8.66 6.11 8.51
C ALA A 38 -9.36 6.28 7.16
N LYS A 39 -9.61 5.20 6.39
CA LYS A 39 -10.49 5.25 5.20
C LYS A 39 -11.90 5.69 5.57
N ASN A 40 -12.41 5.30 6.73
CA ASN A 40 -13.76 5.65 7.20
C ASN A 40 -13.90 7.14 7.57
N GLN A 41 -12.78 7.85 7.68
CA GLN A 41 -12.70 9.29 7.88
C GLN A 41 -12.15 10.02 6.64
N GLY A 42 -11.94 9.33 5.51
CA GLY A 42 -11.46 9.92 4.25
C GLY A 42 -9.96 10.19 4.18
N GLU A 43 -9.18 9.80 5.20
CA GLU A 43 -7.81 10.28 5.41
C GLU A 43 -6.72 9.22 5.22
N TYR A 44 -7.07 8.05 4.65
CA TYR A 44 -6.12 6.94 4.43
C TYR A 44 -4.83 7.38 3.73
N LEU A 45 -4.94 8.03 2.57
CA LEU A 45 -3.78 8.36 1.76
C LEU A 45 -2.90 9.43 2.42
N THR A 46 -3.52 10.38 3.11
CA THR A 46 -2.81 11.42 3.87
C THR A 46 -2.06 10.80 5.05
N LEU A 47 -2.71 9.93 5.82
CA LEU A 47 -2.10 9.24 6.95
C LEU A 47 -0.97 8.33 6.48
N TYR A 48 -1.22 7.48 5.46
CA TYR A 48 -0.20 6.61 4.85
C TYR A 48 1.05 7.39 4.43
N ARG A 49 0.89 8.52 3.73
CA ARG A 49 2.02 9.36 3.30
C ARG A 49 2.78 9.93 4.50
N ARG A 50 2.08 10.33 5.55
CA ARG A 50 2.69 10.87 6.78
C ARG A 50 3.48 9.80 7.51
N LEU A 51 2.96 8.57 7.61
CA LEU A 51 3.63 7.45 8.27
C LEU A 51 4.90 7.03 7.49
N ILE A 52 4.81 6.88 6.17
CA ILE A 52 5.99 6.52 5.34
C ILE A 52 7.05 7.63 5.31
N ALA A 53 6.65 8.90 5.38
CA ALA A 53 7.60 10.02 5.45
C ALA A 53 8.23 10.18 6.84
N SER A 54 7.69 9.51 7.86
CA SER A 54 8.18 9.64 9.24
C SER A 54 9.52 8.91 9.43
N ARG A 55 10.38 9.46 10.28
CA ARG A 55 11.67 8.83 10.62
C ARG A 55 11.52 7.86 11.78
N GLY A 56 12.17 6.70 11.65
CA GLY A 56 12.25 5.66 12.67
C GLY A 56 11.05 4.71 12.65
N ARG A 57 11.01 3.80 13.63
CA ARG A 57 9.96 2.79 13.76
C ARG A 57 8.61 3.45 14.00
N VAL A 58 7.61 3.07 13.19
CA VAL A 58 6.21 3.48 13.35
C VAL A 58 5.53 2.48 14.26
N THR A 59 5.44 2.82 15.55
CA THR A 59 4.63 2.06 16.52
C THR A 59 3.17 2.49 16.45
N GLU A 60 2.26 1.70 17.02
CA GLU A 60 0.84 2.07 17.13
C GLU A 60 0.65 3.46 17.77
N ALA A 61 1.32 3.72 18.89
CA ALA A 61 1.25 5.01 19.57
C ALA A 61 1.72 6.17 18.69
N ARG A 62 2.78 5.98 17.90
CA ARG A 62 3.27 7.02 16.96
C ARG A 62 2.31 7.21 15.79
N ALA A 63 1.69 6.14 15.30
CA ALA A 63 0.72 6.21 14.23
C ALA A 63 -0.56 6.92 14.69
N LEU A 64 -1.06 6.62 15.90
CA LEU A 64 -2.19 7.31 16.53
C LEU A 64 -1.87 8.79 16.78
N ALA A 65 -0.68 9.12 17.31
CA ALA A 65 -0.26 10.51 17.47
C ALA A 65 -0.19 11.25 16.13
N ALA A 66 0.19 10.55 15.06
CA ALA A 66 0.20 11.14 13.72
C ALA A 66 -1.21 11.42 13.20
N ALA A 67 -2.17 10.53 13.46
CA ALA A 67 -3.58 10.73 13.13
C ALA A 67 -4.22 11.85 13.97
N ALA A 68 -3.92 11.91 15.28
CA ALA A 68 -4.39 12.99 16.16
C ALA A 68 -3.91 14.36 15.68
N ALA A 69 -2.64 14.47 15.26
CA ALA A 69 -2.07 15.71 14.71
C ALA A 69 -2.72 16.14 13.38
N MET A 70 -3.43 15.24 12.70
CA MET A 70 -4.21 15.53 11.50
C MET A 70 -5.68 15.86 11.83
N GLY A 71 -6.08 15.81 13.11
CA GLY A 71 -7.45 16.08 13.55
C GLY A 71 -8.41 14.90 13.39
N LEU A 72 -7.90 13.68 13.19
CA LEU A 72 -8.76 12.49 13.14
C LEU A 72 -9.27 12.14 14.54
N ASP A 73 -10.48 11.58 14.59
CA ASP A 73 -11.04 11.03 15.81
C ASP A 73 -10.30 9.73 16.17
N THR A 74 -9.39 9.82 17.14
CA THR A 74 -8.56 8.70 17.54
C THR A 74 -9.29 7.61 18.30
N ASP A 75 -10.41 7.94 18.95
CA ASP A 75 -11.18 6.93 19.68
C ASP A 75 -11.98 6.09 18.68
N ARG A 76 -12.62 6.74 17.70
CA ARG A 76 -13.21 6.04 16.57
C ARG A 76 -12.18 5.22 15.78
N LEU A 77 -10.96 5.72 15.59
CA LEU A 77 -9.92 4.94 14.91
C LEU A 77 -9.57 3.66 15.65
N LYS A 78 -9.45 3.70 16.98
CA LYS A 78 -9.16 2.49 17.78
C LYS A 78 -10.27 1.45 17.66
N ASP A 79 -11.53 1.90 17.60
CA ASP A 79 -12.67 1.01 17.38
C ASP A 79 -12.67 0.44 15.97
N ASP A 80 -12.53 1.29 14.96
CA ASP A 80 -12.53 0.90 13.54
C ASP A 80 -11.37 -0.05 13.20
N MET A 81 -10.22 0.04 13.86
CA MET A 81 -9.08 -0.89 13.70
C MET A 81 -9.44 -2.36 13.98
N ASN A 82 -10.50 -2.59 14.76
CA ASN A 82 -10.98 -3.93 15.12
C ASN A 82 -12.04 -4.46 14.14
N ASP A 83 -12.40 -3.70 13.10
CA ASP A 83 -13.37 -4.14 12.09
C ASP A 83 -12.91 -5.47 11.44
N PRO A 84 -13.74 -6.53 11.48
CA PRO A 84 -13.47 -7.78 10.77
C PRO A 84 -13.14 -7.60 9.29
N ALA A 85 -13.68 -6.58 8.62
CA ALA A 85 -13.40 -6.26 7.23
C ALA A 85 -11.94 -5.83 7.00
N ILE A 86 -11.31 -5.16 7.97
CA ILE A 86 -9.88 -4.83 7.93
C ILE A 86 -9.05 -6.11 8.02
N THR A 87 -9.40 -7.00 8.96
CA THR A 87 -8.73 -8.30 9.10
C THR A 87 -8.86 -9.11 7.81
N ALA A 88 -10.05 -9.17 7.21
CA ALA A 88 -10.29 -9.85 5.94
C ALA A 88 -9.47 -9.24 4.80
N THR A 89 -9.34 -7.91 4.76
CA THR A 89 -8.52 -7.19 3.76
C THR A 89 -7.05 -7.55 3.89
N LEU A 90 -6.50 -7.54 5.11
CA LEU A 90 -5.10 -7.89 5.34
C LEU A 90 -4.82 -9.34 4.95
N LEU A 91 -5.70 -10.28 5.35
CA LEU A 91 -5.58 -11.68 4.97
C LEU A 91 -5.65 -11.91 3.46
N ALA A 92 -6.56 -11.21 2.76
CA ALA A 92 -6.65 -11.28 1.30
C ALA A 92 -5.38 -10.76 0.62
N ASN A 93 -4.79 -9.68 1.14
CA ASN A 93 -3.53 -9.15 0.63
C ASN A 93 -2.36 -10.11 0.88
N THR A 94 -2.29 -10.75 2.05
CA THR A 94 -1.27 -11.78 2.34
C THR A 94 -1.38 -12.95 1.38
N ARG A 95 -2.59 -13.50 1.17
CA ARG A 95 -2.82 -14.60 0.21
C ARG A 95 -2.42 -14.22 -1.21
N LEU A 96 -2.72 -12.99 -1.62
CA LEU A 96 -2.30 -12.47 -2.92
C LEU A 96 -0.77 -12.39 -3.02
N ALA A 97 -0.09 -11.88 -1.98
CA ALA A 97 1.36 -11.82 -1.94
C ALA A 97 2.00 -13.22 -2.03
N ASP A 98 1.45 -14.20 -1.30
CA ASP A 98 1.90 -15.60 -1.35
C ASP A 98 1.72 -16.21 -2.74
N ALA A 99 0.55 -16.02 -3.37
CA ALA A 99 0.27 -16.51 -4.72
C ALA A 99 1.20 -15.90 -5.78
N LEU A 100 1.65 -14.66 -5.57
CA LEU A 100 2.60 -13.96 -6.43
C LEU A 100 4.06 -14.26 -6.08
N GLY A 101 4.33 -15.06 -5.03
CA GLY A 101 5.69 -15.36 -4.58
C GLY A 101 6.45 -14.12 -4.06
N VAL A 102 5.73 -13.11 -3.57
CA VAL A 102 6.31 -11.87 -3.03
C VAL A 102 7.03 -12.19 -1.72
N ARG A 103 8.33 -11.83 -1.63
CA ARG A 103 9.17 -12.14 -0.46
C ARG A 103 9.55 -10.93 0.38
N GLY A 104 9.04 -9.75 0.04
CA GLY A 104 9.40 -8.51 0.71
C GLY A 104 8.58 -7.31 0.23
N VAL A 105 8.69 -6.22 0.99
CA VAL A 105 8.09 -4.92 0.69
C VAL A 105 9.19 -3.85 0.59
N PRO A 106 9.04 -2.83 -0.27
CA PRO A 106 7.93 -2.63 -1.22
C PRO A 106 8.00 -3.61 -2.41
N PHE A 107 6.84 -3.92 -2.98
CA PHE A 107 6.72 -4.59 -4.27
C PHE A 107 5.63 -3.90 -5.11
N TYR A 108 5.68 -4.08 -6.43
CA TYR A 108 4.72 -3.49 -7.36
C TYR A 108 4.19 -4.59 -8.27
N LEU A 109 2.90 -4.53 -8.58
CA LEU A 109 2.23 -5.47 -9.48
C LEU A 109 1.64 -4.67 -10.63
N VAL A 110 1.95 -5.07 -11.87
CA VAL A 110 1.33 -4.50 -13.07
C VAL A 110 0.78 -5.63 -13.93
N GLY A 111 -0.55 -5.70 -14.00
CA GLY A 111 -1.26 -6.86 -14.50
C GLY A 111 -1.07 -8.04 -13.55
N ASP A 112 -0.36 -9.06 -14.01
CA ASP A 112 -0.07 -10.34 -13.36
C ASP A 112 1.40 -10.53 -12.98
N GLN A 113 2.25 -9.52 -13.20
CA GLN A 113 3.69 -9.61 -12.95
C GLN A 113 4.18 -8.63 -11.89
N VAL A 114 5.01 -9.14 -10.98
CA VAL A 114 5.72 -8.34 -9.99
C VAL A 114 6.86 -7.59 -10.68
N VAL A 115 6.98 -6.30 -10.38
CA VAL A 115 8.07 -5.41 -10.83
C VAL A 115 8.89 -5.02 -9.60
N SER A 116 10.17 -5.38 -9.62
CA SER A 116 11.12 -5.14 -8.52
C SER A 116 11.92 -3.86 -8.74
N GLU A 117 12.21 -3.13 -7.66
CA GLU A 117 13.14 -1.98 -7.68
C GLU A 117 14.62 -2.42 -7.78
N GLY A 118 14.93 -3.71 -7.55
CA GLY A 118 16.31 -4.19 -7.40
C GLY A 118 17.10 -4.45 -8.69
N ASP A 119 16.44 -4.54 -9.84
CA ASP A 119 17.03 -5.14 -11.07
C ASP A 119 17.41 -4.14 -12.17
N GLY A 120 17.55 -2.84 -11.87
CA GLY A 120 18.02 -1.83 -12.83
C GLY A 120 17.16 -0.57 -12.88
N ASP A 121 16.83 -0.10 -14.10
CA ASP A 121 15.94 1.06 -14.28
C ASP A 121 14.47 0.68 -13.99
N PHE A 122 14.10 0.84 -12.72
CA PHE A 122 12.76 0.56 -12.24
C PHE A 122 11.67 1.36 -12.96
N TYR A 123 11.95 2.59 -13.38
CA TYR A 123 10.97 3.39 -14.12
C TYR A 123 10.72 2.79 -15.51
N ALA A 124 11.78 2.40 -16.21
CA ALA A 124 11.68 1.73 -17.51
C ALA A 124 10.97 0.37 -17.40
N ALA A 125 11.24 -0.40 -16.35
CA ALA A 125 10.56 -1.68 -16.10
C ALA A 125 9.04 -1.49 -15.88
N LEU A 126 8.64 -0.52 -15.07
CA LEU A 126 7.24 -0.19 -14.85
C LEU A 126 6.54 0.26 -16.15
N THR A 127 7.14 1.19 -16.91
CA THR A 127 6.53 1.70 -18.15
C THR A 127 6.39 0.61 -19.20
N ALA A 128 7.41 -0.24 -19.36
CA ALA A 128 7.38 -1.36 -20.29
C ALA A 128 6.25 -2.33 -19.94
N ARG A 129 6.07 -2.66 -18.65
CA ARG A 129 5.00 -3.56 -18.22
C ARG A 129 3.61 -2.94 -18.38
N VAL A 130 3.44 -1.65 -18.10
CA VAL A 130 2.17 -0.94 -18.35
C VAL A 130 1.83 -0.94 -19.84
N ALA A 131 2.80 -0.71 -20.72
CA ALA A 131 2.61 -0.75 -22.16
C ALA A 131 2.19 -2.15 -22.64
N ASP A 132 2.86 -3.20 -22.15
CA ASP A 132 2.52 -4.59 -22.47
C ASP A 132 1.09 -4.94 -22.07
N VAL A 133 0.68 -4.65 -20.83
CA VAL A 133 -0.67 -4.94 -20.34
C VAL A 133 -1.75 -4.20 -21.15
N ARG A 134 -1.44 -2.98 -21.65
CA ARG A 134 -2.37 -2.24 -22.52
C ARG A 134 -2.50 -2.82 -23.91
N GLN A 135 -1.41 -3.34 -24.48
CA GLN A 135 -1.40 -3.92 -25.82
C GLN A 135 -1.97 -5.34 -25.83
N ASN A 136 -1.61 -6.14 -24.82
CA ASN A 136 -1.83 -7.58 -24.80
C ASN A 136 -2.90 -8.03 -23.79
N GLY A 137 -3.43 -7.10 -23.00
CA GLY A 137 -4.35 -7.39 -21.91
C GLY A 137 -3.64 -7.95 -20.66
N CYS A 138 -4.38 -8.00 -19.55
CA CYS A 138 -3.91 -8.70 -18.35
C CYS A 138 -4.19 -10.20 -18.51
N ARG A 139 -3.16 -11.04 -18.35
CA ARG A 139 -3.29 -12.50 -18.47
C ARG A 139 -3.51 -13.20 -17.11
N ALA A 140 -3.65 -12.44 -16.02
CA ALA A 140 -4.03 -13.00 -14.73
C ALA A 140 -5.37 -13.74 -14.84
N ALA A 141 -5.38 -15.02 -14.47
CA ALA A 141 -6.62 -15.67 -14.08
C ALA A 141 -7.09 -15.03 -12.76
N CYS A 142 -8.26 -14.39 -12.79
CA CYS A 142 -8.93 -13.85 -11.60
C CYS A 142 -9.52 -14.96 -10.75
#